data_AF-A0A0F6YKI9-F1
#
_entry.id   AF-A0A0F6YKI9-F1
#
_cell.length_a   1.000
_cell.length_b   1.000
_cell.length_c   1.000
_cell.angle_alpha   90.00
_cell.angle_beta   90.00
_cell.angle_gamma   90.00
#
_symmetry.space_group_name_H-M   'P 1'
#
loop_
_entity.id
_entity.type
_entity.pdbx_description
1 polymer ?
#
loop_
_entity_poly.entity_id
_entity_poly.type
_entity_poly.pdbx_seq_one_letter_code
_entity_poly.pdbx_strand_id
1 'polypeptide(L)'
;MAAVAALFAALMRIAALGGWQESGLVACYLAVFAIGGLLAPRYLLDPCEFAVTDRRVLWRRGRSVRSIERHAITYARVRWHRSVPGVGSLELVRAVPFGPLARSQRLVMHDLPAPDRVLAIIRDVEPTENAGDDQISLTDRLDEGEQVLWGAGPEGFLLGWQDVLITIGGAAVVLIGLRYGVLVGSILMDLEEVGLAVGSMPWVFLFSATMLTFAMIVGVGGALVWYGLVRARAQGRETEYIVTDRRLLIRRGRTELSLDRERIFDVAEAPSWRGLRNVFLILDGPGARALGDTGALTGLTPPRDAVPPVLYELRDTERVRDLLSSRDARDSLAA
;
A
#
# COMPACT_ATOMS: atom_id res chain seq x y z
N MET A 1 13.26 -32.39 7.89
CA MET A 1 12.74 -32.91 6.60
C MET A 1 12.58 -34.44 6.61
N ALA A 2 13.64 -35.22 6.87
CA ALA A 2 13.55 -36.69 6.87
C ALA A 2 12.55 -37.28 7.91
N ALA A 3 12.48 -36.71 9.11
CA ALA A 3 11.55 -37.16 10.16
C ALA A 3 10.06 -36.89 9.82
N VAL A 4 9.76 -35.78 9.14
CA VAL A 4 8.40 -35.41 8.72
C VAL A 4 7.94 -36.28 7.55
N ALA A 5 8.83 -36.55 6.59
CA ALA A 5 8.57 -37.48 5.50
C ALA A 5 8.36 -38.93 6.01
N ALA A 6 9.13 -39.36 7.02
CA ALA A 6 8.98 -40.67 7.64
C ALA A 6 7.67 -40.82 8.42
N LEU A 7 7.24 -39.79 9.15
CA LEU A 7 5.94 -39.75 9.83
C LEU A 7 4.77 -39.80 8.85
N PHE A 8 4.87 -39.11 7.71
CA PHE A 8 3.84 -39.15 6.66
C PHE A 8 3.81 -40.47 5.90
N ALA A 9 4.96 -41.08 5.60
CA ALA A 9 5.02 -42.42 5.01
C ALA A 9 4.44 -43.49 5.97
N ALA A 10 4.67 -43.35 7.27
CA ALA A 10 4.05 -44.20 8.29
C ALA A 10 2.53 -43.99 8.36
N LEU A 11 2.06 -42.74 8.30
CA LEU A 11 0.63 -42.40 8.33
C LEU A 11 -0.12 -42.94 7.09
N MET A 12 0.46 -42.77 5.90
CA MET A 12 -0.05 -43.32 4.64
C MET A 12 -0.16 -44.86 4.69
N ARG A 13 0.80 -45.52 5.34
CA ARG A 13 0.81 -46.98 5.53
C ARG A 13 -0.23 -47.45 6.54
N ILE A 14 -0.50 -46.66 7.58
CA ILE A 14 -1.45 -47.01 8.66
C ILE A 14 -2.89 -46.73 8.25
N ALA A 15 -3.15 -45.66 7.49
CA ALA A 15 -4.49 -45.23 7.14
C ALA A 15 -5.13 -45.96 5.95
N ALA A 16 -4.38 -46.85 5.26
CA ALA A 16 -4.84 -47.62 4.11
C ALA A 16 -5.61 -46.78 3.05
N LEU A 17 -5.16 -45.53 2.85
CA LEU A 17 -5.78 -44.58 1.94
C LEU A 17 -5.48 -44.98 0.49
N GLY A 18 -6.33 -45.86 -0.05
CA GLY A 18 -6.24 -46.39 -1.40
C GLY A 18 -6.72 -45.38 -2.44
N GLY A 19 -5.88 -44.40 -2.78
CA GLY A 19 -6.19 -43.44 -3.83
C GLY A 19 -4.97 -42.64 -4.31
N TRP A 20 -4.74 -42.62 -5.63
CA TRP A 20 -3.69 -41.82 -6.26
C TRP A 20 -3.87 -40.31 -6.01
N GLN A 21 -5.11 -39.86 -5.82
CA GLN A 21 -5.45 -38.46 -5.57
C GLN A 21 -4.97 -37.97 -4.20
N GLU A 22 -5.15 -38.77 -3.14
CA GLU A 22 -4.72 -38.39 -1.78
C GLU A 22 -3.21 -38.41 -1.62
N SER A 23 -2.54 -39.37 -2.27
CA SER A 23 -1.07 -39.43 -2.36
C SER A 23 -0.49 -38.18 -3.07
N GLY A 24 -1.17 -37.72 -4.13
CA GLY A 24 -0.78 -36.51 -4.86
C GLY A 24 -0.92 -35.22 -4.03
N LEU A 25 -1.97 -35.11 -3.21
CA LEU A 25 -2.17 -33.97 -2.31
C LEU A 25 -1.09 -33.89 -1.22
N VAL A 26 -0.71 -35.02 -0.63
CA VAL A 26 0.40 -35.10 0.34
C VAL A 26 1.73 -34.70 -0.33
N ALA A 27 1.99 -35.18 -1.55
CA ALA A 27 3.19 -34.81 -2.29
C ALA A 27 3.23 -33.31 -2.63
N CYS A 28 2.10 -32.71 -3.05
CA CYS A 28 1.99 -31.26 -3.25
C CYS A 28 2.25 -30.49 -1.96
N TYR A 29 1.68 -30.92 -0.84
CA TYR A 29 1.90 -30.28 0.46
C TYR A 29 3.38 -30.33 0.88
N LEU A 30 4.03 -31.48 0.74
CA LEU A 30 5.45 -31.64 1.04
C LEU A 30 6.35 -30.81 0.11
N ALA A 31 6.00 -30.70 -1.18
CA ALA A 31 6.71 -29.86 -2.13
C ALA A 31 6.64 -28.37 -1.76
N VAL A 32 5.45 -27.88 -1.36
CA VAL A 32 5.26 -26.50 -0.88
C VAL A 32 6.12 -26.24 0.37
N PHE A 33 6.13 -27.16 1.33
CA PHE A 33 6.96 -27.03 2.53
C PHE A 33 8.46 -27.13 2.25
N ALA A 34 8.89 -27.96 1.30
CA ALA A 34 10.30 -28.08 0.91
C ALA A 34 10.80 -26.83 0.17
N ILE A 35 10.01 -26.31 -0.77
CA ILE A 35 10.30 -25.06 -1.48
C ILE A 35 10.31 -23.90 -0.47
N GLY A 36 9.32 -23.86 0.43
CA GLY A 36 9.27 -22.91 1.54
C GLY A 36 10.53 -22.98 2.40
N GLY A 37 10.95 -24.16 2.84
CA GLY A 37 12.15 -24.35 3.67
C GLY A 37 13.47 -24.00 2.98
N LEU A 38 13.56 -24.11 1.65
CA LEU A 38 14.75 -23.75 0.87
C LEU A 38 14.82 -22.25 0.55
N LEU A 39 13.68 -21.63 0.26
CA LEU A 39 13.61 -20.21 -0.10
C LEU A 39 13.48 -19.29 1.11
N ALA A 40 12.78 -19.71 2.16
CA ALA A 40 12.51 -18.90 3.35
C ALA A 40 13.81 -18.41 4.02
N PRO A 41 14.87 -19.21 4.23
CA PRO A 41 16.11 -18.71 4.82
C PRO A 41 16.74 -17.56 4.01
N ARG A 42 16.76 -17.67 2.67
CA ARG A 42 17.33 -16.62 1.79
C ARG A 42 16.48 -15.35 1.79
N TYR A 43 15.16 -15.48 1.86
CA TYR A 43 14.23 -14.34 1.87
C TYR A 43 13.87 -13.81 3.25
N LEU A 44 14.30 -14.46 4.34
CA LEU A 44 14.02 -14.03 5.72
C LEU A 44 15.30 -13.72 6.51
N LEU A 45 16.43 -14.37 6.23
CA LEU A 45 17.64 -14.27 7.06
C LEU A 45 18.81 -13.53 6.40
N ASP A 46 18.78 -13.30 5.08
CA ASP A 46 19.84 -12.50 4.44
C ASP A 46 19.73 -11.04 4.91
N PRO A 47 20.80 -10.47 5.53
CA PRO A 47 20.79 -9.11 6.00
C PRO A 47 20.58 -8.14 4.84
N CYS A 48 19.72 -7.15 5.07
CA CYS A 48 19.57 -6.03 4.15
C CYS A 48 20.52 -4.92 4.58
N GLU A 49 21.37 -4.50 3.67
CA GLU A 49 22.30 -3.40 3.87
C GLU A 49 21.95 -2.27 2.93
N PHE A 50 22.08 -1.05 3.44
CA PHE A 50 21.81 0.18 2.72
C PHE A 50 23.07 1.05 2.79
N ALA A 51 23.44 1.65 1.66
CA ALA A 51 24.53 2.62 1.63
C ALA A 51 24.09 3.83 0.80
N VAL A 52 24.20 5.02 1.39
CA VAL A 52 24.00 6.28 0.69
C VAL A 52 25.39 6.81 0.34
N THR A 53 25.62 7.06 -0.94
CA THR A 53 26.85 7.67 -1.46
C THR A 53 26.52 9.00 -2.09
N ASP A 54 27.52 9.82 -2.40
CA ASP A 54 27.32 11.16 -2.99
C ASP A 54 26.43 11.16 -4.23
N ARG A 55 26.47 10.08 -5.04
CA ARG A 55 25.73 9.97 -6.30
C ARG A 55 24.58 8.97 -6.28
N ARG A 56 24.63 7.93 -5.42
CA ARG A 56 23.74 6.77 -5.51
C ARG A 56 23.31 6.26 -4.15
N VAL A 57 22.07 5.80 -4.08
CA VAL A 57 21.57 4.99 -2.98
C VAL A 57 21.66 3.52 -3.41
N LEU A 58 22.33 2.72 -2.60
CA LEU A 58 22.58 1.31 -2.81
C LEU A 58 21.75 0.49 -1.83
N TRP A 59 21.18 -0.58 -2.35
CA TRP A 59 20.53 -1.62 -1.57
C TRP A 59 21.19 -2.96 -1.87
N ARG A 60 21.59 -3.68 -0.84
CA ARG A 60 22.18 -5.01 -0.95
C ARG A 60 21.40 -5.99 -0.09
N ARG A 61 21.07 -7.13 -0.68
CA ARG A 61 20.53 -8.30 0.03
C ARG A 61 21.19 -9.57 -0.48
N GLY A 62 22.03 -10.16 0.35
CA GLY A 62 22.87 -11.30 -0.07
C GLY A 62 23.70 -10.92 -1.30
N ARG A 63 23.49 -11.63 -2.42
CA ARG A 63 24.16 -11.37 -3.71
C ARG A 63 23.47 -10.34 -4.59
N SER A 64 22.24 -9.95 -4.26
CA SER A 64 21.46 -9.00 -5.06
C SER A 64 21.81 -7.57 -4.65
N VAL A 65 22.24 -6.76 -5.62
CA VAL A 65 22.48 -5.33 -5.44
C VAL A 65 21.57 -4.55 -6.37
N ARG A 66 20.87 -3.55 -5.84
CA ARG A 66 20.12 -2.55 -6.61
C ARG A 66 20.66 -1.17 -6.28
N SER A 67 20.60 -0.26 -7.24
CA SER A 67 21.05 1.11 -7.05
C SER A 67 20.10 2.08 -7.75
N ILE A 68 19.95 3.27 -7.18
CA ILE A 68 19.24 4.40 -7.76
C ILE A 68 20.11 5.64 -7.62
N GLU A 69 20.18 6.48 -8.65
CA GLU A 69 20.94 7.74 -8.58
C GLU A 69 20.16 8.77 -7.76
N ARG A 70 20.84 9.48 -6.86
CA ARG A 70 20.21 10.45 -5.93
C ARG A 70 19.43 11.51 -6.69
N HIS A 71 20.08 12.10 -7.69
CA HIS A 71 19.44 13.11 -8.54
C HIS A 71 18.32 12.52 -9.41
N ALA A 72 18.29 11.20 -9.66
CA ALA A 72 17.27 10.56 -10.47
C ALA A 72 15.99 10.21 -9.70
N ILE A 73 15.94 10.47 -8.39
CA ILE A 73 14.75 10.25 -7.57
C ILE A 73 13.74 11.33 -7.93
N THR A 74 12.53 10.89 -8.32
CA THR A 74 11.43 11.80 -8.63
C THR A 74 10.67 12.15 -7.36
N TYR A 75 10.33 11.14 -6.55
CA TYR A 75 9.70 11.32 -5.25
C TYR A 75 10.08 10.18 -4.31
N ALA A 76 9.92 10.44 -3.02
CA ALA A 76 10.08 9.47 -1.96
C ALA A 76 8.73 9.24 -1.27
N ARG A 77 8.55 8.03 -0.70
CA ARG A 77 7.44 7.73 0.20
C ARG A 77 7.96 7.13 1.48
N VAL A 78 7.42 7.61 2.59
CA VAL A 78 7.68 7.10 3.92
C VAL A 78 6.42 6.40 4.41
N ARG A 79 6.55 5.14 4.85
CA ARG A 79 5.45 4.38 5.44
C ARG A 79 5.81 3.97 6.85
N TRP A 80 5.17 4.60 7.82
CA TRP A 80 5.40 4.36 9.24
C TRP A 80 4.86 3.00 9.70
N HIS A 81 5.64 2.32 10.54
CA HIS A 81 5.31 1.00 11.07
C HIS A 81 4.20 1.09 12.12
N ARG A 82 3.13 0.30 11.99
CA ARG A 82 1.92 0.44 12.83
C ARG A 82 2.18 0.41 14.34
N SER A 83 3.10 -0.44 14.76
CA SER A 83 3.29 -0.78 16.18
C SER A 83 4.58 -0.25 16.78
N VAL A 84 5.51 0.28 15.97
CA VAL A 84 6.85 0.67 16.44
C VAL A 84 7.05 2.14 16.07
N PRO A 85 6.97 3.06 17.05
CA PRO A 85 7.18 4.48 16.81
C PRO A 85 8.57 4.75 16.21
N GLY A 86 8.63 5.73 15.31
CA GLY A 86 9.87 6.15 14.67
C GLY A 86 10.53 5.13 13.73
N VAL A 87 9.90 3.97 13.47
CA VAL A 87 10.36 3.00 12.47
C VAL A 87 9.42 3.01 11.28
N GLY A 88 9.97 2.92 10.07
CA GLY A 88 9.18 2.89 8.85
C GLY A 88 9.93 2.33 7.65
N SER A 89 9.22 2.24 6.53
CA SER A 89 9.83 1.93 5.24
C SER A 89 10.00 3.20 4.41
N LEU A 90 11.15 3.35 3.75
CA LEU A 90 11.41 4.44 2.80
C LEU A 90 11.47 3.87 1.38
N GLU A 91 10.56 4.32 0.53
CA GLU A 91 10.45 3.95 -0.88
C GLU A 91 10.95 5.14 -1.73
N LEU A 92 12.04 4.94 -2.46
CA LEU A 92 12.55 5.89 -3.44
C LEU A 92 12.04 5.48 -4.82
N VAL A 93 11.37 6.41 -5.50
CA VAL A 93 10.82 6.16 -6.82
C VAL A 93 11.45 7.10 -7.83
N ARG A 94 12.02 6.49 -8.87
CA ARG A 94 12.29 7.15 -10.14
C ARG A 94 11.13 6.85 -11.06
N ALA A 95 10.31 7.87 -11.31
CA ALA A 95 9.33 7.83 -12.38
C ALA A 95 10.13 7.82 -13.70
N VAL A 96 9.99 6.76 -14.49
CA VAL A 96 10.54 6.72 -15.84
C VAL A 96 9.38 6.99 -16.80
N PRO A 97 9.49 8.02 -17.64
CA PRO A 97 8.42 8.49 -18.52
C PRO A 97 8.22 7.61 -19.77
N PHE A 98 7.13 7.89 -20.49
CA PHE A 98 6.54 7.18 -21.63
C PHE A 98 7.45 6.26 -22.46
N GLY A 99 6.95 5.05 -22.66
CA GLY A 99 7.39 4.05 -23.62
C GLY A 99 6.44 2.85 -23.56
N PRO A 100 6.48 1.89 -24.49
CA PRO A 100 5.63 0.69 -24.45
C PRO A 100 5.82 -0.15 -23.17
N LEU A 101 6.86 0.15 -22.39
CA LEU A 101 7.20 -0.46 -21.11
C LEU A 101 7.34 0.66 -20.06
N ALA A 102 6.22 1.18 -19.55
CA ALA A 102 6.20 2.11 -18.41
C ALA A 102 6.87 1.48 -17.19
N ARG A 103 8.18 1.69 -17.03
CA ARG A 103 8.99 0.99 -16.02
C ARG A 103 9.43 1.94 -14.93
N SER A 104 8.66 2.04 -13.85
CA SER A 104 9.14 2.72 -12.65
C SER A 104 10.29 1.94 -12.00
N GLN A 105 11.37 2.64 -11.66
CA GLN A 105 12.42 2.06 -10.84
C GLN A 105 12.14 2.39 -9.39
N ARG A 106 12.02 1.35 -8.57
CA ARG A 106 11.72 1.47 -7.15
C ARG A 106 12.79 0.81 -6.29
N LEU A 107 13.26 1.56 -5.30
CA LEU A 107 14.12 1.06 -4.23
C LEU A 107 13.36 1.19 -2.90
N VAL A 108 13.12 0.09 -2.19
CA VAL A 108 12.43 0.10 -0.90
C VAL A 108 13.39 -0.33 0.19
N MET A 109 13.48 0.50 1.22
CA MET A 109 14.24 0.24 2.43
C MET A 109 13.25 -0.03 3.55
N HIS A 110 13.21 -1.28 4.01
CA HIS A 110 12.27 -1.73 5.04
C HIS A 110 12.87 -1.52 6.43
N ASP A 111 11.97 -1.30 7.40
CA ASP A 111 12.30 -1.28 8.83
C ASP A 111 13.45 -0.34 9.21
N LEU A 112 13.52 0.82 8.55
CA LEU A 112 14.47 1.87 8.86
C LEU A 112 14.05 2.63 10.13
N PRO A 113 14.98 2.86 11.08
CA PRO A 113 14.77 3.85 12.12
C PRO A 113 14.85 5.26 11.50
N ALA A 114 13.91 6.12 11.86
CA ALA A 114 13.81 7.50 11.39
C ALA A 114 13.98 7.65 9.85
N PRO A 115 13.09 7.05 9.03
CA PRO A 115 13.17 7.08 7.57
C PRO A 115 13.28 8.50 6.99
N ASP A 116 12.67 9.48 7.63
CA ASP A 116 12.79 10.90 7.28
C ASP A 116 14.20 11.45 7.37
N ARG A 117 14.97 11.08 8.41
CA ARG A 117 16.37 11.49 8.53
C ARG A 117 17.20 10.91 7.39
N VAL A 118 16.93 9.66 7.04
CA VAL A 118 17.58 9.00 5.88
C VAL A 118 17.21 9.72 4.59
N LEU A 119 15.96 10.15 4.44
CA LEU A 119 15.51 10.93 3.29
C LEU A 119 16.22 12.30 3.21
N ALA A 120 16.38 13.00 4.34
CA ALA A 120 17.14 14.26 4.41
C ALA A 120 18.61 14.06 4.00
N ILE A 121 19.26 12.99 4.48
CA ILE A 121 20.62 12.62 4.07
C ILE A 121 20.68 12.34 2.55
N ILE A 122 19.71 11.60 2.00
CA ILE A 122 19.64 11.35 0.55
C ILE A 122 19.49 12.65 -0.23
N ARG A 123 18.83 13.66 0.34
CA ARG A 123 18.65 15.00 -0.25
C ARG A 123 19.81 15.96 -0.03
N ASP A 124 20.81 15.57 0.75
CA ASP A 124 21.94 16.44 1.11
C ASP A 124 21.54 17.61 2.02
N VAL A 125 20.54 17.40 2.89
CA VAL A 125 20.03 18.41 3.82
C VAL A 125 20.20 17.93 5.26
N GLU A 126 20.50 18.85 6.17
CA GLU A 126 20.59 18.56 7.60
C GLU A 126 19.19 18.26 8.17
N PRO A 127 18.98 17.08 8.78
CA PRO A 127 17.69 16.72 9.34
C PRO A 127 17.39 17.54 10.60
N THR A 128 16.15 18.02 10.72
CA THR A 128 15.67 18.63 11.97
C THR A 128 15.68 17.63 13.13
N GLU A 129 15.74 18.11 14.37
CA GLU A 129 15.72 17.27 15.58
C GLU A 129 14.48 16.36 15.62
N ASN A 130 13.34 16.89 15.16
CA ASN A 130 12.06 16.19 15.12
C ASN A 130 11.94 15.19 13.95
N ALA A 131 12.88 15.20 13.01
CA ALA A 131 12.83 14.30 11.86
C ALA A 131 12.92 12.86 12.36
N GLY A 132 11.99 12.01 11.94
CA GLY A 132 11.96 10.61 12.37
C GLY A 132 10.88 10.25 13.37
N ASP A 133 10.11 11.21 13.90
CA ASP A 133 8.97 10.93 14.79
C ASP A 133 7.64 10.95 14.00
N ASP A 134 6.89 9.84 14.04
CA ASP A 134 5.62 9.72 13.31
C ASP A 134 4.43 10.40 14.03
N GLN A 135 4.61 10.79 15.29
CA GLN A 135 3.59 11.45 16.11
C GLN A 135 3.60 12.98 15.95
N ILE A 136 4.72 13.55 15.52
CA ILE A 136 4.87 15.00 15.35
C ILE A 136 4.18 15.44 14.04
N SER A 137 3.66 16.67 14.03
CA SER A 137 3.09 17.29 12.84
C SER A 137 4.11 17.34 11.70
N LEU A 138 3.63 17.25 10.46
CA LEU A 138 4.50 17.29 9.30
C LEU A 138 5.20 18.66 9.16
N THR A 139 4.54 19.74 9.59
CA THR A 139 5.08 21.11 9.61
C THR A 139 6.30 21.26 10.52
N ASP A 140 6.33 20.53 11.62
CA ASP A 140 7.40 20.64 12.64
C ASP A 140 8.58 19.69 12.34
N ARG A 141 8.41 18.86 11.29
CA ARG A 141 9.40 17.92 10.75
C ARG A 141 10.04 18.40 9.46
N LEU A 142 9.71 19.62 9.02
CA LEU A 142 10.30 20.22 7.82
C LEU A 142 11.81 20.40 7.98
N ASP A 143 12.51 20.43 6.85
CA ASP A 143 13.95 20.59 6.85
C ASP A 143 14.31 22.02 7.30
N GLU A 144 15.53 22.24 7.80
CA GLU A 144 15.90 23.56 8.31
C GLU A 144 15.81 24.64 7.21
N GLY A 145 15.14 25.75 7.55
CA GLY A 145 14.89 26.88 6.65
C GLY A 145 13.80 26.67 5.60
N GLU A 146 13.12 25.51 5.59
CA GLU A 146 11.99 25.25 4.71
C GLU A 146 10.71 25.94 5.24
N GLN A 147 9.97 26.60 4.36
CA GLN A 147 8.77 27.38 4.73
C GLN A 147 7.52 26.83 4.07
N VAL A 148 6.43 26.74 4.84
CA VAL A 148 5.11 26.38 4.32
C VAL A 148 4.51 27.55 3.55
N LEU A 149 4.21 27.33 2.27
CA LEU A 149 3.54 28.31 1.42
C LEU A 149 2.02 28.11 1.39
N TRP A 150 1.59 26.85 1.49
CA TRP A 150 0.18 26.48 1.45
C TRP A 150 -0.06 25.11 2.10
N GLY A 151 -1.23 24.94 2.72
CA GLY A 151 -1.66 23.67 3.27
C GLY A 151 -3.17 23.49 3.16
N ALA A 152 -3.64 22.29 2.81
CA ALA A 152 -5.04 21.92 2.82
C ALA A 152 -5.23 20.40 2.95
N GLY A 153 -6.49 19.95 3.00
CA GLY A 153 -6.86 18.54 2.91
C GLY A 153 -7.96 18.32 1.87
N PRO A 154 -8.30 17.06 1.55
CA PRO A 154 -9.40 16.76 0.64
C PRO A 154 -10.75 17.19 1.24
N GLU A 155 -11.55 17.92 0.48
CA GLU A 155 -12.86 18.44 0.94
C GLU A 155 -14.05 17.53 0.58
N GLY A 156 -13.80 16.48 -0.20
CA GLY A 156 -14.84 15.72 -0.87
C GLY A 156 -15.31 14.47 -0.12
N PHE A 157 -15.54 13.41 -0.89
CA PHE A 157 -16.13 12.17 -0.37
C PHE A 157 -15.11 11.34 0.42
N LEU A 158 -13.82 11.68 0.34
CA LEU A 158 -12.69 11.05 1.03
C LEU A 158 -12.41 9.60 0.62
N LEU A 159 -13.25 9.04 -0.27
CA LEU A 159 -13.21 7.67 -0.75
C LEU A 159 -12.79 7.64 -2.21
N GLY A 160 -11.86 6.74 -2.56
CA GLY A 160 -11.55 6.43 -3.95
C GLY A 160 -12.56 5.47 -4.56
N TRP A 161 -12.55 5.33 -5.88
CA TRP A 161 -13.42 4.37 -6.58
C TRP A 161 -13.14 2.91 -6.16
N GLN A 162 -11.87 2.56 -5.89
CA GLN A 162 -11.50 1.22 -5.42
C GLN A 162 -12.09 0.95 -4.04
N ASP A 163 -12.05 1.94 -3.15
CA ASP A 163 -12.62 1.84 -1.80
C ASP A 163 -14.12 1.56 -1.89
N VAL A 164 -14.82 2.28 -2.77
CA VAL A 164 -16.25 2.08 -3.07
C VAL A 164 -16.52 0.67 -3.61
N LEU A 165 -15.73 0.19 -4.58
CA LEU A 165 -15.90 -1.17 -5.11
C LEU A 165 -15.64 -2.25 -4.07
N ILE A 166 -14.61 -2.08 -3.22
CA ILE A 166 -14.33 -3.00 -2.11
C ILE A 166 -15.50 -3.02 -1.13
N THR A 167 -16.08 -1.86 -0.80
CA THR A 167 -17.27 -1.78 0.06
C THR A 167 -18.48 -2.46 -0.57
N ILE A 168 -18.76 -2.21 -1.86
CA ILE A 168 -19.88 -2.85 -2.57
C ILE A 168 -19.69 -4.36 -2.62
N GLY A 169 -18.49 -4.83 -2.98
CA GLY A 169 -18.15 -6.25 -3.00
C GLY A 169 -18.28 -6.89 -1.62
N GLY A 170 -17.78 -6.23 -0.58
CA GLY A 170 -17.94 -6.67 0.81
C GLY A 170 -19.40 -6.78 1.23
N ALA A 171 -20.21 -5.77 0.91
CA ALA A 171 -21.65 -5.77 1.21
C ALA A 171 -22.40 -6.90 0.48
N ALA A 172 -22.05 -7.16 -0.78
CA ALA A 172 -22.59 -8.29 -1.54
C ALA A 172 -22.22 -9.64 -0.90
N VAL A 173 -20.97 -9.82 -0.45
CA VAL A 173 -20.53 -11.03 0.27
C VAL A 173 -21.30 -11.22 1.57
N VAL A 174 -21.51 -10.14 2.34
CA VAL A 174 -22.35 -10.20 3.56
C VAL A 174 -23.77 -10.62 3.21
N LEU A 175 -24.38 -10.03 2.18
CA LEU A 175 -25.75 -10.35 1.77
C LEU A 175 -25.89 -11.82 1.32
N ILE A 176 -24.90 -12.34 0.58
CA ILE A 176 -24.84 -13.76 0.21
C ILE A 176 -24.68 -14.62 1.47
N GLY A 177 -23.80 -14.24 2.40
CA GLY A 177 -23.61 -14.94 3.68
C GLY A 177 -24.88 -15.01 4.51
N LEU A 178 -25.61 -13.89 4.64
CA LEU A 178 -26.91 -13.84 5.33
C LEU A 178 -27.94 -14.75 4.67
N ARG A 179 -28.03 -14.71 3.32
CA ARG A 179 -28.93 -15.61 2.58
C ARG A 179 -28.57 -17.08 2.77
N TYR A 180 -27.27 -17.41 2.72
CA TYR A 180 -26.76 -18.74 3.00
C TYR A 180 -27.15 -19.19 4.42
N GLY A 181 -26.96 -18.32 5.42
CA GLY A 181 -27.33 -18.61 6.80
C GLY A 181 -28.83 -18.91 6.97
N VAL A 182 -29.71 -18.15 6.31
CA VAL A 182 -31.16 -18.41 6.33
C VAL A 182 -31.50 -19.74 5.67
N LEU A 183 -30.95 -20.01 4.48
CA LEU A 183 -31.24 -21.24 3.73
C LEU A 183 -30.71 -22.50 4.43
N VAL A 184 -29.47 -22.47 4.91
CA VAL A 184 -28.91 -23.64 5.60
C VAL A 184 -29.47 -23.77 7.01
N GLY A 185 -29.80 -22.66 7.66
CA GLY A 185 -30.52 -22.67 8.93
C GLY A 185 -31.87 -23.38 8.83
N SER A 186 -32.65 -23.13 7.78
CA SER A 186 -33.91 -23.86 7.56
C SER A 186 -33.67 -25.34 7.31
N ILE A 187 -32.73 -25.69 6.43
CA ILE A 187 -32.38 -27.10 6.14
C ILE A 187 -31.90 -27.85 7.40
N LEU A 188 -31.13 -27.19 8.27
CA LEU A 188 -30.64 -27.76 9.53
C LEU A 188 -31.75 -28.03 10.54
N MET A 189 -32.82 -27.23 10.53
CA MET A 189 -34.00 -27.47 11.35
C MET A 189 -34.85 -28.62 10.80
N ASP A 190 -34.95 -28.72 9.47
CA ASP A 190 -35.72 -29.78 8.79
C ASP A 190 -34.99 -31.15 8.81
N LEU A 191 -33.72 -31.20 9.21
CA LEU A 191 -32.89 -32.41 9.25
C LEU A 191 -33.34 -33.44 10.31
N GLU A 192 -34.12 -33.03 11.30
CA GLU A 192 -34.76 -33.94 12.27
C GLU A 192 -35.80 -34.82 11.57
N GLU A 193 -36.55 -34.28 10.61
CA GLU A 193 -37.54 -35.02 9.82
C GLU A 193 -36.90 -36.08 8.90
N VAL A 194 -35.63 -35.88 8.54
CA VAL A 194 -34.83 -36.79 7.70
C VAL A 194 -34.12 -37.88 8.53
N GLY A 195 -34.29 -37.86 9.86
CA GLY A 195 -33.79 -38.92 10.75
C GLY A 195 -32.39 -38.68 11.32
N LEU A 196 -31.83 -37.47 11.17
CA LEU A 196 -30.60 -37.09 11.86
C LEU A 196 -30.96 -36.59 13.27
N ALA A 197 -30.74 -37.41 14.29
CA ALA A 197 -31.06 -37.02 15.66
C ALA A 197 -30.30 -35.75 16.05
N VAL A 198 -31.04 -34.75 16.52
CA VAL A 198 -30.49 -33.48 17.03
C VAL A 198 -29.54 -33.80 18.18
N GLY A 199 -28.30 -33.31 18.11
CA GLY A 199 -27.25 -33.61 19.09
C GLY A 199 -26.43 -34.87 18.83
N SER A 200 -26.70 -35.63 17.76
CA SER A 200 -25.79 -36.69 17.30
C SER A 200 -24.44 -36.11 16.84
N MET A 201 -23.36 -36.91 16.95
CA MET A 201 -22.02 -36.49 16.51
C MET A 201 -21.99 -35.95 15.05
N PRO A 202 -22.61 -36.63 14.06
CA PRO A 202 -22.66 -36.10 12.69
C PRO A 202 -23.41 -34.77 12.58
N TRP A 203 -24.50 -34.59 13.33
CA TRP A 203 -25.26 -33.33 13.37
C TRP A 203 -24.39 -32.19 13.91
N VAL A 204 -23.67 -32.44 15.02
CA VAL A 204 -22.78 -31.44 15.63
C VAL A 204 -21.65 -31.04 14.68
N PHE A 205 -21.03 -31.99 13.98
CA PHE A 205 -20.00 -31.69 12.99
C PHE A 205 -20.55 -30.86 11.81
N LEU A 206 -21.70 -31.24 11.26
CA LEU A 206 -22.33 -30.52 10.16
C LEU A 206 -22.74 -29.09 10.56
N PHE A 207 -23.37 -28.96 11.73
CA PHE A 207 -23.76 -27.66 12.29
C PHE A 207 -22.54 -26.77 12.51
N SER A 208 -21.49 -27.30 13.15
CA SER A 208 -20.27 -26.55 13.43
C SER A 208 -19.54 -26.12 12.16
N ALA A 209 -19.44 -27.00 11.15
CA ALA A 209 -18.85 -26.68 9.86
C ALA A 209 -19.64 -25.59 9.13
N THR A 210 -20.98 -25.67 9.17
CA THR A 210 -21.87 -24.67 8.57
C THR A 210 -21.73 -23.32 9.28
N MET A 211 -21.76 -23.31 10.61
CA MET A 211 -21.61 -22.10 11.42
C MET A 211 -20.25 -21.44 11.20
N LEU A 212 -19.18 -22.23 11.15
CA LEU A 212 -17.83 -21.72 10.84
C LEU A 212 -17.78 -21.11 9.44
N THR A 213 -18.37 -21.78 8.45
CA THR A 213 -18.43 -21.27 7.07
C THR A 213 -19.23 -19.97 7.00
N PHE A 214 -20.40 -19.90 7.64
CA PHE A 214 -21.20 -18.69 7.73
C PHE A 214 -20.44 -17.54 8.40
N ALA A 215 -19.82 -17.80 9.55
CA ALA A 215 -19.02 -16.83 10.29
C ALA A 215 -17.84 -16.31 9.45
N MET A 216 -17.17 -17.18 8.69
CA MET A 216 -16.10 -16.80 7.78
C MET A 216 -16.60 -15.91 6.64
N ILE A 217 -17.72 -16.24 5.99
CA ILE A 217 -18.29 -15.44 4.90
C ILE A 217 -18.68 -14.04 5.41
N VAL A 218 -19.45 -13.98 6.48
CA VAL A 218 -19.89 -12.71 7.08
C VAL A 218 -18.69 -11.92 7.62
N GLY A 219 -17.73 -12.59 8.24
CA GLY A 219 -16.51 -11.97 8.75
C GLY A 219 -15.65 -11.34 7.66
N VAL A 220 -15.40 -12.06 6.56
CA VAL A 220 -14.65 -11.53 5.40
C VAL A 220 -15.42 -10.38 4.75
N GLY A 221 -16.72 -10.54 4.50
CA GLY A 221 -17.55 -9.49 3.91
C GLY A 221 -17.57 -8.22 4.78
N GLY A 222 -17.76 -8.39 6.09
CA GLY A 222 -17.73 -7.29 7.07
C GLY A 222 -16.37 -6.61 7.14
N ALA A 223 -15.27 -7.38 7.11
CA ALA A 223 -13.92 -6.83 7.07
C ALA A 223 -13.65 -6.01 5.81
N LEU A 224 -14.16 -6.44 4.64
CA LEU A 224 -14.07 -5.68 3.39
C LEU A 224 -14.88 -4.38 3.45
N VAL A 225 -16.11 -4.41 3.98
CA VAL A 225 -16.92 -3.19 4.19
C VAL A 225 -16.20 -2.22 5.12
N TRP A 226 -15.68 -2.72 6.25
CA TRP A 226 -14.90 -1.93 7.19
C TRP A 226 -13.66 -1.30 6.52
N TYR A 227 -12.93 -2.09 5.74
CA TYR A 227 -11.72 -1.64 5.03
C TYR A 227 -12.03 -0.55 3.99
N GLY A 228 -12.97 -0.82 3.08
CA GLY A 228 -13.32 0.10 2.00
C GLY A 228 -14.07 1.35 2.47
N LEU A 229 -14.78 1.30 3.60
CA LEU A 229 -15.57 2.45 4.05
C LEU A 229 -14.94 3.16 5.24
N VAL A 230 -14.77 2.46 6.37
CA VAL A 230 -14.41 3.10 7.63
C VAL A 230 -12.94 3.47 7.64
N ARG A 231 -12.06 2.52 7.31
CA ARG A 231 -10.62 2.77 7.23
C ARG A 231 -10.30 3.79 6.14
N ALA A 232 -10.82 3.62 4.92
CA ALA A 232 -10.55 4.53 3.83
C ALA A 232 -10.98 5.97 4.15
N ARG A 233 -12.15 6.15 4.79
CA ARG A 233 -12.62 7.47 5.23
C ARG A 233 -11.77 8.06 6.37
N ALA A 234 -11.32 7.24 7.31
CA ALA A 234 -10.41 7.67 8.37
C ALA A 234 -9.08 8.19 7.76
N GLN A 235 -8.49 7.42 6.83
CA GLN A 235 -7.28 7.84 6.12
C GLN A 235 -7.49 9.10 5.27
N GLY A 236 -8.67 9.26 4.65
CA GLY A 236 -9.03 10.46 3.93
C GLY A 236 -9.13 11.71 4.83
N ARG A 237 -9.61 11.56 6.07
CA ARG A 237 -9.64 12.65 7.07
C ARG A 237 -8.25 13.02 7.58
N GLU A 238 -7.36 12.05 7.68
CA GLU A 238 -5.95 12.22 8.02
C GLU A 238 -5.09 12.59 6.78
N THR A 239 -5.73 12.94 5.66
CA THR A 239 -4.99 13.36 4.46
C THR A 239 -4.70 14.85 4.54
N GLU A 240 -3.43 15.19 4.38
CA GLU A 240 -2.93 16.57 4.42
C GLU A 240 -2.00 16.79 3.23
N TYR A 241 -2.17 17.92 2.57
CA TYR A 241 -1.38 18.40 1.46
C TYR A 241 -0.63 19.65 1.93
N ILE A 242 0.70 19.63 1.86
CA ILE A 242 1.52 20.78 2.25
C ILE A 242 2.45 21.12 1.09
N VAL A 243 2.38 22.36 0.61
CA VAL A 243 3.31 22.91 -0.38
C VAL A 243 4.27 23.82 0.36
N THR A 244 5.56 23.54 0.24
CA THR A 244 6.63 24.35 0.79
C THR A 244 7.38 25.09 -0.32
N ASP A 245 8.35 25.90 0.06
CA ASP A 245 9.26 26.55 -0.89
C ASP A 245 10.11 25.55 -1.69
N ARG A 246 10.34 24.33 -1.16
CA ARG A 246 11.20 23.30 -1.80
C ARG A 246 10.46 22.08 -2.33
N ARG A 247 9.39 21.62 -1.67
CA ARG A 247 8.73 20.33 -1.94
C ARG A 247 7.23 20.38 -1.75
N LEU A 248 6.57 19.41 -2.36
CA LEU A 248 5.19 19.03 -2.06
C LEU A 248 5.22 17.80 -1.16
N LEU A 249 4.47 17.89 -0.07
CA LEU A 249 4.29 16.80 0.87
C LEU A 249 2.82 16.39 0.88
N ILE A 250 2.58 15.08 0.86
CA ILE A 250 1.24 14.50 0.98
C ILE A 250 1.27 13.48 2.10
N ARG A 251 0.55 13.73 3.19
CA ARG A 251 0.30 12.74 4.24
C ARG A 251 -1.06 12.11 4.01
N ARG A 252 -1.17 10.79 4.21
CA ARG A 252 -2.42 10.04 4.28
C ARG A 252 -2.30 8.99 5.37
N GLY A 253 -2.73 9.34 6.57
CA GLY A 253 -2.55 8.54 7.77
C GLY A 253 -1.06 8.26 8.06
N ARG A 254 -0.63 7.01 7.86
CA ARG A 254 0.75 6.56 8.16
C ARG A 254 1.68 6.55 6.95
N THR A 255 1.22 7.02 5.80
CA THR A 255 2.03 7.09 4.59
C THR A 255 2.17 8.53 4.18
N GLU A 256 3.39 8.93 3.91
CA GLU A 256 3.78 10.27 3.53
C GLU A 256 4.49 10.18 2.18
N LEU A 257 4.20 11.09 1.28
CA LEU A 257 4.91 11.27 0.02
C LEU A 257 5.62 12.60 0.10
N SER A 258 6.87 12.61 -0.35
CA SER A 258 7.71 13.78 -0.46
C SER A 258 8.21 13.90 -1.89
N LEU A 259 7.79 14.97 -2.56
CA LEU A 259 8.07 15.24 -3.96
C LEU A 259 8.75 16.60 -4.07
N ASP A 260 9.95 16.64 -4.64
CA ASP A 260 10.64 17.92 -4.83
C ASP A 260 9.87 18.73 -5.88
N ARG A 261 9.61 20.02 -5.60
CA ARG A 261 8.91 20.90 -6.55
C ARG A 261 9.68 21.02 -7.86
N GLU A 262 10.98 20.81 -7.80
CA GLU A 262 11.84 20.80 -8.96
C GLU A 262 11.50 19.73 -10.00
N ARG A 263 10.83 18.68 -9.58
CA ARG A 263 10.43 17.54 -10.41
C ARG A 263 9.03 17.70 -10.98
N ILE A 264 8.30 18.75 -10.62
CA ILE A 264 6.96 19.02 -11.15
C ILE A 264 7.14 19.86 -12.41
N PHE A 265 6.80 19.29 -13.56
CA PHE A 265 6.85 19.98 -14.85
C PHE A 265 5.57 20.76 -15.12
N ASP A 266 4.43 20.10 -14.92
CA ASP A 266 3.12 20.66 -15.18
C ASP A 266 2.07 19.98 -14.30
N VAL A 267 0.86 20.50 -14.33
CA VAL A 267 -0.25 20.10 -13.49
C VAL A 267 -1.49 19.95 -14.35
N ALA A 268 -2.11 18.76 -14.31
CA ALA A 268 -3.36 18.48 -15.01
C ALA A 268 -4.53 18.45 -14.02
N GLU A 269 -5.60 19.15 -14.36
CA GLU A 269 -6.82 19.18 -13.55
C GLU A 269 -7.89 18.27 -14.17
N ALA A 270 -8.50 17.42 -13.34
CA ALA A 270 -9.67 16.65 -13.73
C ALA A 270 -10.86 16.98 -12.82
N PRO A 271 -12.07 17.12 -13.37
CA PRO A 271 -13.25 17.32 -12.56
C PRO A 271 -13.50 16.11 -11.66
N SER A 272 -13.95 16.39 -10.44
CA SER A 272 -14.38 15.43 -9.44
C SER A 272 -15.83 15.72 -9.02
N TRP A 273 -16.29 15.05 -7.97
CA TRP A 273 -17.66 15.19 -7.46
C TRP A 273 -17.93 16.61 -6.92
N ARG A 274 -19.13 17.15 -7.20
CA ARG A 274 -19.64 18.44 -6.67
C ARG A 274 -18.76 19.68 -6.93
N GLY A 275 -18.12 19.73 -8.09
CA GLY A 275 -17.32 20.90 -8.51
C GLY A 275 -15.93 20.95 -7.87
N LEU A 276 -15.55 19.93 -7.08
CA LEU A 276 -14.17 19.73 -6.67
C LEU A 276 -13.34 19.23 -7.85
N ARG A 277 -12.02 19.41 -7.78
CA ARG A 277 -11.09 18.99 -8.83
C ARG A 277 -9.98 18.12 -8.22
N ASN A 278 -9.53 17.15 -9.00
CA ASN A 278 -8.33 16.39 -8.70
C ASN A 278 -7.19 16.97 -9.53
N VAL A 279 -6.04 17.15 -8.88
CA VAL A 279 -4.86 17.79 -9.44
C VAL A 279 -3.78 16.73 -9.59
N PHE A 280 -3.52 16.32 -10.83
CA PHE A 280 -2.51 15.33 -11.19
C PHE A 280 -1.20 16.04 -11.50
N LEU A 281 -0.10 15.56 -10.92
CA LEU A 281 1.21 16.15 -11.12
C LEU A 281 1.89 15.45 -12.29
N ILE A 282 2.34 16.22 -13.27
CA ILE A 282 3.15 15.73 -14.38
C ILE A 282 4.60 15.91 -13.96
N LEU A 283 5.32 14.79 -13.86
CA LEU A 283 6.65 14.78 -13.28
C LEU A 283 7.73 14.70 -14.37
N ASP A 284 8.79 15.47 -14.21
CA ASP A 284 10.00 15.35 -15.03
C ASP A 284 11.00 14.39 -14.38
N GLY A 285 11.44 13.39 -15.13
CA GLY A 285 12.47 12.45 -14.74
C GLY A 285 13.81 12.93 -15.29
N PRO A 286 14.79 13.33 -14.45
CA PRO A 286 16.06 13.85 -14.97
C PRO A 286 16.78 12.78 -15.81
N GLY A 287 17.17 13.20 -17.01
CA GLY A 287 17.80 12.36 -18.04
C GLY A 287 16.83 11.56 -18.90
N ALA A 288 15.53 11.59 -18.61
CA ALA A 288 14.51 11.00 -19.45
C ALA A 288 13.83 12.13 -20.24
N ARG A 289 14.06 12.19 -21.56
CA ARG A 289 13.43 13.19 -22.46
C ARG A 289 11.94 12.93 -22.66
N ALA A 290 11.16 12.74 -21.59
CA ALA A 290 9.72 12.51 -21.65
C ALA A 290 9.05 12.81 -20.30
N LEU A 291 7.74 13.03 -20.33
CA LEU A 291 6.91 13.40 -19.16
C LEU A 291 6.39 12.16 -18.42
N GLY A 292 6.37 12.15 -17.09
CA GLY A 292 5.79 11.07 -16.29
C GLY A 292 4.36 11.41 -15.90
N ASP A 293 3.40 10.62 -16.36
CA ASP A 293 2.00 10.78 -15.96
C ASP A 293 1.69 9.98 -14.67
N THR A 294 1.15 10.67 -13.67
CA THR A 294 0.73 10.11 -12.38
C THR A 294 -0.67 9.50 -12.40
N GLY A 295 -1.31 9.45 -13.58
CA GLY A 295 -2.62 8.85 -13.81
C GLY A 295 -3.61 9.78 -14.53
N ALA A 296 -3.17 10.95 -14.97
CA ALA A 296 -3.95 11.94 -15.72
C ALA A 296 -4.42 11.42 -17.08
N LEU A 297 -3.72 10.46 -17.69
CA LEU A 297 -4.01 9.88 -19.01
C LEU A 297 -4.64 8.49 -18.94
N THR A 298 -4.67 7.84 -17.77
CA THR A 298 -5.16 6.46 -17.65
C THR A 298 -6.68 6.34 -17.54
N GLY A 299 -7.43 7.45 -17.56
CA GLY A 299 -8.91 7.48 -17.45
C GLY A 299 -9.48 7.01 -16.10
N LEU A 300 -8.69 6.30 -15.29
CA LEU A 300 -8.99 5.89 -13.92
C LEU A 300 -8.05 6.59 -12.95
N THR A 301 -8.61 7.11 -11.86
CA THR A 301 -7.84 7.70 -10.76
C THR A 301 -7.00 6.62 -10.06
N PRO A 302 -5.73 6.89 -9.71
CA PRO A 302 -4.90 5.88 -9.07
C PRO A 302 -5.38 5.56 -7.64
N PRO A 303 -5.00 4.39 -7.09
CA PRO A 303 -5.31 4.03 -5.70
C PRO A 303 -4.77 5.09 -4.74
N ARG A 304 -5.62 5.61 -3.85
CA ARG A 304 -5.21 6.65 -2.88
C ARG A 304 -4.27 6.11 -1.79
N ASP A 305 -4.36 4.82 -1.48
CA ASP A 305 -3.55 4.15 -0.43
C ASP A 305 -2.06 4.12 -0.73
N ALA A 306 -1.69 4.17 -2.00
CA ALA A 306 -0.29 4.25 -2.40
C ALA A 306 0.29 5.66 -2.24
N VAL A 307 -0.52 6.65 -1.83
CA VAL A 307 -0.20 8.08 -1.83
C VAL A 307 0.47 8.46 -3.15
N PRO A 308 -0.29 8.47 -4.26
CA PRO A 308 0.24 8.89 -5.54
C PRO A 308 0.51 10.40 -5.54
N PRO A 309 1.31 10.93 -6.48
CA PRO A 309 1.56 12.36 -6.61
C PRO A 309 0.35 13.05 -7.25
N VAL A 310 -0.78 13.03 -6.55
CA VAL A 310 -2.08 13.56 -6.96
C VAL A 310 -2.74 14.18 -5.74
N LEU A 311 -3.22 15.41 -5.88
CA LEU A 311 -4.03 16.08 -4.85
C LEU A 311 -5.50 15.84 -5.18
N TYR A 312 -6.26 15.27 -4.25
CA TYR A 312 -7.64 14.90 -4.48
C TYR A 312 -8.60 15.92 -3.90
N GLU A 313 -9.73 16.11 -4.58
CA GLU A 313 -10.90 16.78 -4.02
C GLU A 313 -10.60 18.20 -3.50
N LEU A 314 -9.84 18.98 -4.27
CA LEU A 314 -9.51 20.37 -3.98
C LEU A 314 -10.54 21.33 -4.57
N ARG A 315 -10.77 22.44 -3.88
CA ARG A 315 -11.68 23.51 -4.30
C ARG A 315 -10.95 24.69 -4.94
N ASP A 316 -9.83 25.10 -4.36
CA ASP A 316 -8.96 26.18 -4.86
C ASP A 316 -7.76 25.58 -5.61
N THR A 317 -7.96 25.19 -6.87
CA THR A 317 -6.88 24.63 -7.70
C THR A 317 -6.01 25.70 -8.36
N GLU A 318 -6.54 26.90 -8.58
CA GLU A 318 -5.81 28.00 -9.24
C GLU A 318 -4.62 28.44 -8.39
N ARG A 319 -4.82 28.70 -7.09
CA ARG A 319 -3.74 29.09 -6.20
C ARG A 319 -2.66 28.01 -6.06
N VAL A 320 -3.07 26.74 -6.01
CA VAL A 320 -2.14 25.61 -5.93
C VAL A 320 -1.35 25.48 -7.22
N ARG A 321 -2.02 25.60 -8.37
CA ARG A 321 -1.38 25.58 -9.67
C ARG A 321 -0.34 26.68 -9.77
N ASP A 322 -0.70 27.91 -9.43
CA ASP A 322 0.20 29.06 -9.44
C ASP A 322 1.41 28.80 -8.54
N LEU A 323 1.23 28.29 -7.32
CA LEU A 323 2.33 27.96 -6.43
C LEU A 323 3.22 26.84 -6.99
N LEU A 324 2.65 25.85 -7.69
CA LEU A 324 3.42 24.77 -8.28
C LEU A 324 4.15 25.21 -9.56
N SER A 325 3.59 26.15 -10.32
CA SER A 325 4.15 26.67 -11.57
C SER A 325 5.00 27.93 -11.43
N SER A 326 4.93 28.67 -10.30
CA SER A 326 5.61 29.96 -10.08
C SER A 326 7.14 29.88 -10.00
N ARG A 327 7.73 28.79 -10.49
CA ARG A 327 9.18 28.62 -10.63
C ARG A 327 9.78 29.69 -11.55
N ASP A 328 9.02 30.16 -12.53
CA ASP A 328 9.45 31.19 -13.50
C ASP A 328 9.73 32.57 -12.88
N ALA A 329 9.15 32.91 -11.73
CA ALA A 329 9.26 34.27 -11.18
C ALA A 329 10.57 34.55 -10.43
N ARG A 330 11.31 33.51 -9.98
CA ARG A 330 12.58 33.69 -9.27
C ARG A 330 13.77 33.80 -10.22
N ASP A 331 13.75 33.13 -11.37
CA ASP A 331 14.81 33.26 -12.38
C ASP A 331 14.74 34.62 -13.10
N SER A 332 13.58 35.28 -13.18
CA SER A 332 13.44 36.64 -13.70
C SER A 332 13.92 37.76 -12.77
N LEU A 333 14.23 37.44 -11.51
CA LEU A 333 14.78 38.39 -10.51
C LEU A 333 16.28 38.15 -10.24
N ALA A 334 16.85 37.10 -10.81
CA ALA A 334 18.26 36.74 -10.72
C ALA A 334 19.03 36.92 -12.04
N ALA A 335 18.39 37.46 -13.09
CA ALA A 335 18.97 37.88 -14.37
C ALA A 335 18.94 39.40 -14.50
#